data_AF-A0A3N5K0X3-F1
#
_entry.id   AF-A0A3N5K0X3-F1
#
_cell.length_a   1.000
_cell.length_b   1.000
_cell.length_c   1.000
_cell.angle_alpha   90.00
_cell.angle_beta   90.00
_cell.angle_gamma   90.00
#
_symmetry.space_group_name_H-M   'P 1'
#
loop_
_entity.id
_entity.type
_entity.pdbx_description
1 polymer ?
#
loop_
_entity_poly.entity_id
_entity_poly.type
_entity_poly.pdbx_seq_one_letter_code
_entity_poly.pdbx_strand_id
1 'polypeptide(L)'
;MKGAPAILVGIAMALCLAPEAVVAGSPRAEAPRSRGVEPPAPQDQKRVRENRERWQQLPPEERQRVRENYERWQRLSPEEQSKLRERLNRWQQLRPEEKQTLRQRQDEFRNLSPEERQRVRESLQRWRALPPEDRHRIREGSRPPGMQGPRPPPPPPPPSRP
;
A
#
# COMPACT_ATOMS: atom_id res chain seq x y z
N MET A 1 -1.61 -13.73 16.08
CA MET A 1 -0.41 -13.51 15.23
C MET A 1 -0.80 -13.67 13.77
N LYS A 2 -0.19 -12.89 12.86
CA LYS A 2 -0.25 -13.02 11.38
C LYS A 2 -1.57 -12.52 10.75
N GLY A 3 -1.62 -11.61 9.79
CA GLY A 3 -0.59 -10.81 9.16
C GLY A 3 -1.20 -9.52 8.64
N ALA A 4 -0.49 -8.40 8.81
CA ALA A 4 -0.64 -7.30 7.88
C ALA A 4 -0.37 -7.85 6.48
N PRO A 5 -1.12 -7.45 5.44
CA PRO A 5 -0.90 -7.98 4.10
C PRO A 5 0.58 -7.81 3.77
N ALA A 6 1.25 -8.93 3.47
CA ALA A 6 2.71 -9.03 3.25
C ALA A 6 3.25 -8.02 2.21
N ILE A 7 2.35 -7.42 1.43
CA ILE A 7 2.63 -6.34 0.48
C ILE A 7 3.03 -5.02 1.18
N LEU A 8 2.46 -4.70 2.36
CA LEU A 8 2.79 -3.45 3.07
C LEU A 8 4.08 -3.53 3.90
N VAL A 9 4.48 -4.74 4.32
CA VAL A 9 5.73 -4.93 5.07
C VAL A 9 6.95 -4.90 4.15
N GLY A 10 6.84 -5.44 2.93
CA GLY A 10 7.92 -5.37 1.94
C GLY A 10 8.25 -3.94 1.50
N ILE A 11 7.24 -3.10 1.29
CA ILE A 11 7.42 -1.70 0.85
C ILE A 11 8.02 -0.83 1.96
N ALA A 12 7.65 -1.08 3.23
CA ALA A 12 8.20 -0.32 4.36
C ALA A 12 9.71 -0.55 4.58
N MET A 13 10.25 -1.71 4.20
CA MET A 13 11.70 -1.99 4.24
C MET A 13 12.46 -1.42 3.03
N ALA A 14 11.78 -1.24 1.88
CA ALA A 14 12.39 -0.74 0.65
C ALA A 14 12.58 0.80 0.61
N LEU A 15 11.91 1.53 1.50
CA LEU A 15 11.75 2.98 1.42
C LEU A 15 12.80 3.80 2.20
N CYS A 16 13.92 3.20 2.59
CA CYS A 16 15.00 3.88 3.33
C CYS A 16 16.29 4.13 2.53
N LEU A 17 16.37 3.78 1.24
CA LEU A 17 17.55 4.08 0.44
C LEU A 17 17.18 4.52 -0.99
N ALA A 18 17.13 5.82 -1.21
CA ALA A 18 17.47 6.41 -2.50
C ALA A 18 17.99 7.84 -2.26
N PRO A 19 19.28 8.13 -2.48
CA PRO A 19 19.73 9.50 -2.62
C PRO A 19 19.27 10.05 -3.98
N GLU A 20 18.72 11.26 -4.00
CA GLU A 20 18.37 11.97 -5.23
C GLU A 20 19.65 12.34 -6.01
N ALA A 21 19.76 11.87 -7.24
CA ALA A 21 20.86 12.23 -8.12
C ALA A 21 20.50 13.49 -8.91
N VAL A 22 21.04 14.64 -8.48
CA VAL A 22 21.10 15.86 -9.29
C VAL A 22 22.10 15.65 -10.43
N VAL A 23 21.64 15.88 -11.66
CA VAL A 23 22.45 15.96 -12.88
C VAL A 23 22.96 17.40 -13.04
N ALA A 24 24.28 17.59 -13.09
CA ALA A 24 24.94 18.70 -13.78
C ALA A 24 26.42 18.36 -14.09
N GLY A 25 26.89 18.79 -15.26
CA GLY A 25 28.10 18.34 -15.95
C GLY A 25 29.44 18.47 -15.22
N SER A 26 30.40 17.63 -15.62
CA SER A 26 31.82 17.71 -15.25
C SER A 26 32.63 18.50 -16.29
N PRO A 27 33.73 19.14 -15.84
CA PRO A 27 35.03 18.61 -16.26
C PRO A 27 35.94 18.26 -15.07
N ARG A 28 36.74 17.24 -15.33
CA ARG A 28 37.69 16.48 -14.51
C ARG A 28 38.56 17.29 -13.53
N ALA A 29 38.41 17.05 -12.23
CA ALA A 29 39.47 17.09 -11.21
C ALA A 29 39.00 16.39 -9.92
N GLU A 30 39.88 15.55 -9.36
CA GLU A 30 39.76 14.81 -8.09
C GLU A 30 38.55 13.88 -7.93
N ALA A 31 38.83 12.58 -7.83
CA ALA A 31 37.87 11.62 -7.29
C ALA A 31 37.38 12.18 -5.95
N PRO A 32 36.07 12.41 -5.75
CA PRO A 32 35.56 12.86 -4.48
C PRO A 32 35.92 11.77 -3.48
N ARG A 33 36.93 12.05 -2.63
CA ARG A 33 37.19 11.30 -1.41
C ARG A 33 35.82 11.10 -0.78
N SER A 34 35.38 9.86 -0.74
CA SER A 34 34.05 9.41 -0.35
C SER A 34 33.55 10.32 0.77
N ARG A 35 32.69 11.27 0.39
CA ARG A 35 32.01 12.17 1.31
C ARG A 35 31.43 11.26 2.36
N GLY A 36 31.97 11.34 3.58
CA GLY A 36 31.61 10.47 4.67
C GLY A 36 30.09 10.44 4.70
N VAL A 37 29.51 9.27 4.46
CA VAL A 37 28.09 9.07 4.72
C VAL A 37 28.02 9.27 6.23
N GLU A 38 27.56 10.46 6.63
CA GLU A 38 27.43 10.83 8.03
C GLU A 38 26.70 9.68 8.71
N PRO A 39 27.25 9.09 9.78
CA PRO A 39 26.61 7.95 10.41
C PRO A 39 25.18 8.36 10.74
N PRO A 40 24.18 7.50 10.44
CA PRO A 40 22.79 7.87 10.61
C PRO A 40 22.56 8.35 12.04
N ALA A 41 21.62 9.27 12.24
CA ALA A 41 21.30 9.76 13.58
C ALA A 41 21.08 8.57 14.53
N PRO A 42 21.41 8.68 15.84
CA PRO A 42 21.34 7.53 16.76
C PRO A 42 20.01 6.79 16.76
N GLN A 43 18.91 7.52 16.57
CA GLN A 43 17.56 6.98 16.39
C GLN A 43 17.41 6.09 15.14
N ASP A 44 18.03 6.46 14.03
CA ASP A 44 18.01 5.69 12.78
C ASP A 44 18.92 4.47 12.87
N GLN A 45 20.06 4.58 13.56
CA GLN A 45 20.92 3.42 13.86
C GLN A 45 20.17 2.34 14.64
N LYS A 46 19.37 2.74 15.64
CA LYS A 46 18.55 1.80 16.43
C LYS A 46 17.53 1.10 15.54
N ARG A 47 16.78 1.84 14.71
CA ARG A 47 15.79 1.28 13.78
C ARG A 47 16.42 0.34 12.75
N VAL A 48 17.59 0.70 12.22
CA VAL A 48 18.35 -0.15 11.29
C VAL A 48 18.76 -1.46 11.97
N ARG A 49 19.24 -1.40 13.22
CA ARG A 49 19.60 -2.58 14.00
C ARG A 49 18.40 -3.49 14.25
N GLU A 50 17.30 -2.94 14.75
CA GLU A 50 16.05 -3.67 15.01
C GLU A 50 15.50 -4.33 13.74
N ASN A 51 15.50 -3.63 12.61
CA ASN A 51 15.06 -4.19 11.34
C ASN A 51 15.98 -5.34 10.87
N ARG A 52 17.29 -5.21 11.07
CA ARG A 52 18.27 -6.26 10.75
C ARG A 52 18.07 -7.50 11.60
N GLU A 53 17.84 -7.34 12.90
CA GLU A 53 17.54 -8.46 13.81
C GLU A 53 16.25 -9.16 13.40
N ARG A 54 15.18 -8.40 13.11
CA ARG A 54 13.91 -8.96 12.61
C ARG A 54 14.11 -9.72 11.30
N TRP A 55 14.90 -9.18 10.37
CA TRP A 55 15.24 -9.86 9.11
C TRP A 55 15.96 -11.19 9.34
N GLN A 56 16.92 -11.22 10.26
CA GLN A 56 17.65 -12.43 10.65
C GLN A 56 16.76 -13.45 11.37
N GLN A 57 15.65 -13.05 11.97
CA GLN A 57 14.70 -13.96 12.60
C GLN A 57 13.63 -14.50 11.63
N LEU A 58 13.52 -13.94 10.41
CA LEU A 58 12.55 -14.44 9.44
C LEU A 58 12.91 -15.85 8.94
N PRO A 59 11.93 -16.76 8.81
CA PRO A 59 12.09 -18.02 8.10
C PRO A 59 12.54 -17.80 6.65
N PRO A 60 13.26 -18.76 6.03
CA PRO A 60 13.78 -18.62 4.69
C PRO A 60 12.70 -18.32 3.65
N GLU A 61 11.51 -18.91 3.77
CA GLU A 61 10.37 -18.67 2.87
C GLU A 61 9.87 -17.23 2.97
N GLU A 62 9.83 -16.66 4.18
CA GLU A 62 9.43 -15.27 4.41
C GLU A 62 10.48 -14.29 3.89
N ARG A 63 11.77 -14.60 4.06
CA ARG A 63 12.85 -13.79 3.46
C ARG A 63 12.75 -13.78 1.94
N GLN A 64 12.45 -14.92 1.33
CA GLN A 64 12.26 -15.04 -0.11
C GLN A 64 11.08 -14.18 -0.59
N ARG A 65 9.92 -14.25 0.09
CA ARG A 65 8.76 -13.39 -0.20
C ARG A 65 9.09 -11.91 -0.14
N VAL A 66 9.85 -11.48 0.87
CA VAL A 66 10.25 -10.07 0.99
C VAL A 66 11.18 -9.67 -0.15
N ARG A 67 12.12 -10.54 -0.55
CA ARG A 67 13.00 -10.29 -1.70
C ARG A 67 12.20 -10.13 -3.01
N GLU A 68 11.26 -11.04 -3.27
CA GLU A 68 10.40 -10.96 -4.45
C GLU A 68 9.53 -9.69 -4.47
N ASN A 69 9.00 -9.30 -3.32
CA ASN A 69 8.25 -8.05 -3.19
C ASN A 69 9.14 -6.83 -3.45
N TYR A 70 10.39 -6.86 -2.99
CA TYR A 70 11.36 -5.80 -3.26
C TYR A 70 11.73 -5.72 -4.74
N GLU A 71 11.96 -6.85 -5.41
CA GLU A 71 12.22 -6.87 -6.85
C GLU A 71 11.02 -6.34 -7.66
N ARG A 72 9.79 -6.70 -7.26
CA ARG A 72 8.58 -6.13 -7.87
C ARG A 72 8.50 -4.63 -7.67
N TRP A 73 8.82 -4.15 -6.46
CA TRP A 73 8.86 -2.71 -6.16
C TRP A 73 9.86 -1.96 -7.04
N GLN A 74 11.06 -2.49 -7.21
CA GLN A 74 12.12 -1.88 -8.04
C GLN A 74 11.73 -1.80 -9.52
N ARG A 75 10.85 -2.69 -9.99
CA ARG A 75 10.32 -2.68 -11.37
C ARG A 75 9.19 -1.67 -11.58
N LEU A 76 8.63 -1.09 -10.52
CA LEU A 76 7.57 -0.09 -10.65
C LEU A 76 8.14 1.25 -11.11
N SER A 77 7.37 1.96 -11.94
CA SER A 77 7.69 3.35 -12.30
C SER A 77 7.70 4.27 -11.07
N PRO A 78 8.40 5.42 -11.11
CA PRO A 78 8.40 6.38 -10.02
C PRO A 78 7.00 6.84 -9.60
N GLU A 79 6.07 6.97 -10.55
CA GLU A 79 4.69 7.35 -10.28
C GLU A 79 3.92 6.25 -9.52
N GLU A 80 4.09 4.99 -9.92
CA GLU A 80 3.49 3.85 -9.22
C GLU A 80 4.05 3.69 -7.80
N GLN A 81 5.37 3.87 -7.65
CA GLN A 81 6.01 3.90 -6.34
C GLN A 81 5.43 5.01 -5.46
N SER A 82 5.24 6.22 -6.01
CA SER A 82 4.63 7.33 -5.30
C SER A 82 3.19 7.02 -4.85
N LYS A 83 2.36 6.48 -5.74
CA LYS A 83 0.98 6.05 -5.41
C LYS A 83 0.95 5.01 -4.29
N LEU A 84 1.90 4.06 -4.28
CA LEU A 84 1.98 3.06 -3.22
C LEU A 84 2.48 3.66 -1.89
N ARG A 85 3.43 4.60 -1.92
CA ARG A 85 3.88 5.35 -0.73
C ARG A 85 2.72 6.09 -0.09
N GLU A 86 1.91 6.77 -0.89
CA GLU A 86 0.75 7.53 -0.42
C GLU A 86 -0.30 6.60 0.23
N ARG A 87 -0.57 5.44 -0.39
CA ARG A 87 -1.46 4.42 0.19
C ARG A 87 -0.93 3.87 1.51
N LEU A 88 0.38 3.62 1.60
CA LEU A 88 1.02 3.16 2.83
C LEU A 88 0.92 4.22 3.94
N ASN A 89 1.15 5.49 3.62
CA ASN A 89 1.02 6.58 4.58
C ASN A 89 -0.42 6.68 5.12
N ARG A 90 -1.42 6.67 4.22
CA ARG A 90 -2.83 6.62 4.62
C ARG A 90 -3.15 5.44 5.53
N TRP A 91 -2.62 4.25 5.20
CA TRP A 91 -2.78 3.06 6.04
C TRP A 91 -2.16 3.23 7.43
N GLN A 92 -0.96 3.84 7.54
CA GLN A 92 -0.30 4.07 8.82
C GLN A 92 -1.11 5.00 9.72
N GLN A 93 -1.77 6.01 9.13
CA GLN A 93 -2.60 6.99 9.83
C GLN A 93 -3.95 6.43 10.33
N LEU A 94 -4.39 5.28 9.83
CA LEU A 94 -5.64 4.66 10.30
C LEU A 94 -5.56 4.28 11.78
N ARG A 95 -6.68 4.43 12.49
CA ARG A 95 -6.81 3.95 13.88
C ARG A 95 -6.74 2.42 13.93
N PRO A 96 -6.33 1.83 15.07
CA PRO A 96 -6.25 0.38 15.23
C PRO A 96 -7.56 -0.35 14.86
N GLU A 97 -8.71 0.21 15.23
CA GLU A 97 -10.04 -0.34 14.99
C GLU A 97 -10.39 -0.33 13.50
N GLU A 98 -10.00 0.73 12.79
CA GLU A 98 -10.17 0.86 11.34
C GLU A 98 -9.29 -0.14 10.59
N LYS A 99 -8.02 -0.27 11.01
CA LYS A 99 -7.10 -1.29 10.50
C LYS A 99 -7.67 -2.70 10.69
N GLN A 100 -8.24 -2.97 11.85
CA GLN A 100 -8.86 -4.27 12.15
C GLN A 100 -10.08 -4.53 11.27
N THR A 101 -10.98 -3.55 11.12
CA THR A 101 -12.15 -3.65 10.25
C THR A 101 -11.76 -3.95 8.81
N LEU A 102 -10.73 -3.27 8.29
CA LEU A 102 -10.23 -3.52 6.93
C LEU A 102 -9.60 -4.91 6.77
N ARG A 103 -8.90 -5.41 7.79
CA ARG A 103 -8.35 -6.78 7.78
C ARG A 103 -9.47 -7.82 7.77
N GLN A 104 -10.49 -7.67 8.63
CA GLN A 104 -11.63 -8.59 8.69
C GLN A 104 -12.33 -8.67 7.33
N ARG A 105 -12.66 -7.52 6.72
CA ARG A 105 -13.26 -7.49 5.37
C ARG A 105 -12.38 -8.13 4.30
N GLN A 106 -11.06 -7.94 4.41
CA GLN A 106 -10.10 -8.53 3.48
C GLN A 106 -10.06 -10.06 3.62
N ASP A 107 -10.17 -10.57 4.85
CA ASP A 107 -10.18 -12.00 5.15
C ASP A 107 -11.51 -12.63 4.75
N GLU A 108 -12.65 -11.98 5.02
CA GLU A 108 -13.97 -12.36 4.51
C GLU A 108 -13.95 -12.51 2.99
N PHE A 109 -13.43 -11.48 2.28
CA PHE A 109 -13.31 -11.52 0.82
C PHE A 109 -12.41 -12.65 0.32
N ARG A 110 -11.34 -12.98 1.06
CA ARG A 110 -10.46 -14.12 0.77
C ARG A 110 -11.11 -15.47 1.10
N ASN A 111 -12.15 -15.51 1.91
CA ASN A 111 -12.86 -16.75 2.22
C ASN A 111 -14.05 -16.99 1.28
N LEU A 112 -14.49 -15.97 0.54
CA LEU A 112 -15.50 -16.11 -0.52
C LEU A 112 -15.07 -17.12 -1.59
N SER A 113 -16.04 -17.86 -2.12
CA SER A 113 -15.88 -18.70 -3.31
C SER A 113 -15.47 -17.87 -4.54
N PRO A 114 -14.85 -18.48 -5.56
CA PRO A 114 -14.51 -17.77 -6.81
C PRO A 114 -15.70 -17.03 -7.43
N GLU A 115 -16.88 -17.65 -7.43
CA GLU A 115 -18.13 -17.11 -7.98
C GLU A 115 -18.62 -15.90 -7.17
N GLU A 116 -18.55 -15.97 -5.83
CA GLU A 116 -18.92 -14.86 -4.96
C GLU A 116 -17.95 -13.68 -5.10
N ARG A 117 -16.64 -13.95 -5.16
CA ARG A 117 -15.65 -12.90 -5.44
C ARG A 117 -15.92 -12.23 -6.77
N GLN A 118 -16.30 -13.02 -7.79
CA GLN A 118 -16.63 -12.49 -9.10
C GLN A 118 -17.86 -11.58 -9.04
N ARG A 119 -18.93 -12.01 -8.36
CA ARG A 119 -20.11 -11.16 -8.11
C ARG A 119 -19.76 -9.85 -7.41
N VAL A 120 -18.89 -9.90 -6.40
CA VAL A 120 -18.41 -8.68 -5.71
C VAL A 120 -17.65 -7.76 -6.66
N ARG A 121 -16.76 -8.30 -7.50
CA ARG A 121 -16.01 -7.50 -8.51
C ARG A 121 -16.93 -6.84 -9.52
N GLU A 122 -17.90 -7.58 -10.06
CA GLU A 122 -18.88 -7.06 -11.01
C GLU A 122 -19.76 -5.99 -10.39
N SER A 123 -20.17 -6.19 -9.14
CA SER A 123 -20.92 -5.17 -8.41
C SER A 123 -20.11 -3.90 -8.18
N LEU A 124 -18.82 -4.03 -7.86
CA LEU A 124 -17.91 -2.89 -7.70
C LEU A 124 -17.64 -2.19 -9.04
N GLN A 125 -17.52 -2.94 -10.13
CA GLN A 125 -17.35 -2.38 -11.47
C GLN A 125 -18.58 -1.57 -11.88
N ARG A 126 -19.78 -2.11 -11.68
CA ARG A 126 -21.04 -1.39 -11.91
C ARG A 126 -21.10 -0.10 -11.07
N TRP A 127 -20.76 -0.17 -9.79
CA TRP A 127 -20.69 1.02 -8.93
C TRP A 127 -19.73 2.09 -9.48
N ARG A 128 -18.54 1.68 -9.91
CA ARG A 128 -17.52 2.59 -10.46
C ARG A 128 -17.87 3.15 -11.85
N ALA A 129 -18.80 2.52 -12.57
CA ALA A 129 -19.29 3.02 -13.84
C ALA A 129 -20.42 4.05 -13.67
N LEU A 130 -21.06 4.12 -12.51
CA LEU A 130 -22.16 5.08 -12.27
C LEU A 130 -21.65 6.53 -12.30
N PRO A 131 -22.44 7.47 -12.87
CA PRO A 131 -22.24 8.91 -12.72
C PRO A 131 -22.13 9.31 -11.23
N PRO A 132 -21.33 10.35 -10.89
CA PRO A 132 -21.24 10.86 -9.52
C PRO A 132 -22.60 11.17 -8.88
N GLU A 133 -23.53 11.73 -9.66
CA GLU A 133 -24.87 12.11 -9.25
C GLU A 133 -25.69 10.88 -8.85
N ASP A 134 -25.59 9.80 -9.63
CA ASP A 134 -26.28 8.55 -9.33
C ASP A 134 -25.71 7.89 -8.08
N ARG A 135 -24.39 7.94 -7.87
CA ARG A 135 -23.76 7.48 -6.62
C ARG A 135 -24.26 8.27 -5.42
N HIS A 136 -24.47 9.59 -5.57
CA HIS A 136 -25.01 10.44 -4.52
C HIS A 136 -26.43 10.05 -4.15
N ARG A 137 -27.33 9.94 -5.15
CA ARG A 137 -28.71 9.49 -4.94
C ARG A 137 -28.75 8.15 -4.22
N ILE A 138 -27.90 7.22 -4.66
CA ILE A 138 -27.78 5.92 -4.01
C ILE A 138 -27.38 6.10 -2.54
N ARG A 139 -26.34 6.87 -2.21
CA ARG A 139 -25.96 7.14 -0.81
C ARG A 139 -27.11 7.72 0.03
N GLU A 140 -27.95 8.57 -0.56
CA GLU A 140 -29.14 9.16 0.07
C GLU A 140 -30.34 8.20 0.17
N GLY A 141 -30.19 6.96 -0.31
CA GLY A 141 -31.24 5.94 -0.27
C GLY A 141 -32.09 5.87 -1.54
N SER A 142 -31.92 6.81 -2.47
CA SER A 142 -32.69 6.89 -3.70
C SER A 142 -32.15 5.99 -4.82
N ARG A 143 -33.04 5.43 -5.65
CA ARG A 143 -32.69 4.63 -6.82
C ARG A 143 -32.55 5.52 -8.05
N PRO A 144 -31.45 5.48 -8.81
CA PRO A 144 -31.30 6.28 -10.01
C PRO A 144 -32.20 5.74 -11.14
N PRO A 145 -32.73 6.64 -12.00
CA PRO A 145 -33.58 6.26 -13.12
C PRO A 145 -32.83 5.37 -14.11
N GLY A 146 -33.52 4.37 -14.68
CA GLY A 146 -32.92 3.41 -15.62
C GLY A 146 -32.10 2.28 -14.96
N MET A 147 -31.88 2.32 -13.65
CA MET A 147 -31.20 1.24 -12.94
C MET A 147 -32.14 0.06 -12.74
N GLN A 148 -31.95 -1.02 -13.51
CA GLN A 148 -32.70 -2.28 -13.42
C GLN A 148 -31.83 -3.35 -12.72
N GLY A 149 -32.35 -4.03 -11.70
CA GLY A 149 -31.61 -5.05 -10.92
C GLY A 149 -31.18 -4.63 -9.50
N PRO A 150 -30.43 -5.48 -8.77
CA PRO A 150 -30.03 -5.21 -7.39
C PRO A 150 -29.08 -4.02 -7.31
N ARG A 151 -29.32 -3.14 -6.34
CA ARG A 151 -28.47 -1.97 -6.06
C ARG A 151 -27.07 -2.46 -5.67
N PRO A 152 -25.99 -2.02 -6.35
CA PRO A 152 -24.64 -2.35 -5.92
C PRO A 152 -24.42 -1.78 -4.51
N PRO A 153 -23.77 -2.54 -3.60
CA PRO A 153 -23.51 -2.05 -2.27
C PRO A 153 -22.60 -0.81 -2.39
N PRO A 154 -22.90 0.27 -1.64
CA PRO A 154 -22.01 1.42 -1.63
C PRO A 154 -20.63 0.98 -1.14
N PRO A 155 -19.53 1.56 -1.67
CA PRO A 155 -18.22 1.33 -1.10
C PRO A 155 -18.26 1.75 0.37
N PRO A 156 -17.49 1.07 1.24
CA PRO A 156 -17.43 1.48 2.63
C PRO A 156 -17.04 2.96 2.73
N PRO A 157 -17.57 3.69 3.72
CA PRO A 157 -17.20 5.09 3.91
C PRO A 157 -15.68 5.21 4.02
N PRO A 158 -15.08 6.30 3.51
CA PRO A 158 -13.67 6.57 3.78
C PRO A 158 -13.46 6.56 5.31
N PRO A 159 -12.26 6.16 5.78
CA PRO A 159 -11.93 6.24 7.19
C PRO A 159 -12.23 7.66 7.69
N SER A 160 -12.84 7.77 8.87
CA SER A 160 -13.17 9.06 9.46
C SER A 160 -11.86 9.82 9.66
N ARG A 161 -11.71 10.96 8.99
CA ARG A 161 -10.59 11.86 9.23
C ARG A 161 -10.73 12.38 10.68
N PRO A 162 -9.69 12.35 11.52
CA PRO A 162 -9.73 13.03 12.80
C PRO A 162 -9.91 14.54 12.61
#